data_AF-A0A2V2FHR7-F1
#
_entry.id   AF-A0A2V2FHR7-F1
#
_cell.length_a   1.000
_cell.length_b   1.000
_cell.length_c   1.000
_cell.angle_alpha   90.00
_cell.angle_beta   90.00
_cell.angle_gamma   90.00
#
_symmetry.space_group_name_H-M   'P 1'
#
loop_
_entity.id
_entity.type
_entity.pdbx_description
1 polymer ?
#
loop_
_entity_poly.entity_id
_entity_poly.type
_entity_poly.pdbx_seq_one_letter_code
_entity_poly.pdbx_strand_id
1 'polypeptide(L)' 'MHPDTGFDDVFEMVAAEEGVSVETVRAEIARAMQDAMNSSDPAVQAHWRSMKKAGETPTPEEMFCYLLRLMADA' A
#
# COMPACT_ATOMS: atom_id res chain seq x y z
N MET A 1 10.91 -7.98 -21.67
CA MET A 1 9.50 -8.23 -21.31
C MET A 1 9.31 -7.62 -19.94
N HIS A 2 8.66 -6.45 -19.86
CA HIS A 2 8.07 -5.94 -18.62
C HIS A 2 6.72 -5.32 -19.00
N PRO A 3 5.70 -6.15 -19.30
CA PRO A 3 4.33 -5.68 -19.28
C PRO A 3 3.93 -5.41 -17.81
N ASP A 4 3.14 -4.36 -17.60
CA ASP A 4 2.60 -3.87 -16.32
C ASP A 4 3.43 -2.81 -15.58
N THR A 5 3.49 -1.61 -16.18
CA THR A 5 3.83 -0.33 -15.51
C THR A 5 2.77 0.04 -14.46
N GLY A 6 2.79 -0.61 -13.30
CA GLY A 6 2.02 -0.23 -12.12
C GLY A 6 2.98 0.00 -10.97
N PHE A 7 3.18 1.25 -10.54
CA PHE A 7 3.97 1.62 -9.34
C PHE A 7 5.47 1.36 -9.30
N ASP A 8 6.09 0.59 -10.20
CA ASP A 8 7.55 0.39 -10.21
C ASP A 8 8.33 1.72 -10.25
N ASP A 9 7.93 2.64 -11.13
CA ASP A 9 8.51 3.98 -11.22
C ASP A 9 8.37 4.79 -9.92
N VAL A 10 7.28 4.58 -9.17
CA VAL A 10 7.02 5.25 -7.90
C VAL A 10 7.95 4.71 -6.82
N PHE A 11 8.15 3.40 -6.77
CA PHE A 11 9.09 2.80 -5.81
C PHE A 11 10.52 3.22 -6.10
N GLU A 12 10.92 3.28 -7.38
CA GLU A 12 12.24 3.77 -7.78
C GLU A 12 12.45 5.24 -7.41
N MET A 13 11.44 6.10 -7.64
CA MET A 13 11.48 7.50 -7.25
C MET A 13 11.68 7.69 -5.75
N VAL A 14 10.88 6.99 -4.92
CA VAL A 14 11.00 7.07 -3.45
C VAL A 14 12.34 6.51 -2.99
N ALA A 15 12.79 5.39 -3.56
CA ALA A 15 14.08 4.79 -3.23
C ALA A 15 15.24 5.77 -3.51
N ALA A 16 15.20 6.47 -4.65
CA ALA A 16 16.19 7.47 -5.02
C ALA A 16 16.16 8.70 -4.09
N GLU A 17 14.97 9.19 -3.74
CA GLU A 17 14.79 10.35 -2.84
C GLU A 17 15.30 10.06 -1.43
N GLU A 18 15.00 8.87 -0.90
CA GLU A 18 15.37 8.45 0.45
C GLU A 18 16.79 7.83 0.54
N GLY A 19 17.44 7.58 -0.61
CA GLY A 19 18.77 6.96 -0.66
C GLY A 19 18.81 5.49 -0.21
N VAL A 20 17.72 4.75 -0.44
CA VAL A 20 17.55 3.33 -0.08
C VAL A 20 17.30 2.47 -1.33
N SER A 21 17.17 1.14 -1.17
CA SER A 21 16.79 0.27 -2.29
C SER A 21 15.26 0.20 -2.45
N VAL A 22 14.81 -0.12 -3.67
CA VAL A 22 13.38 -0.42 -3.95
C VAL A 22 12.85 -1.53 -3.06
N GLU A 23 13.68 -2.54 -2.76
CA GLU A 23 13.32 -3.63 -1.84
C GLU A 23 13.06 -3.11 -0.41
N THR A 24 13.86 -2.16 0.07
CA THR A 24 13.63 -1.50 1.37
C THR A 24 12.31 -0.73 1.38
N VAL A 25 12.01 0.02 0.31
CA VAL A 25 10.74 0.74 0.20
C VAL A 25 9.54 -0.22 0.26
N ARG A 26 9.59 -1.32 -0.53
CA ARG A 26 8.54 -2.34 -0.52
C ARG A 26 8.39 -3.02 0.84
N ALA A 27 9.49 -3.31 1.53
CA ALA A 27 9.48 -3.91 2.85
C ALA A 27 8.84 -2.99 3.91
N GLU A 28 9.16 -1.70 3.89
CA GLU A 28 8.57 -0.73 4.81
C GLU A 28 7.07 -0.54 4.54
N ILE A 29 6.64 -0.51 3.28
CA ILE A 29 5.21 -0.48 2.94
C ILE A 29 4.50 -1.72 3.47
N ALA A 30 5.05 -2.91 3.24
CA ALA A 30 4.48 -4.16 3.74
C ALA A 30 4.37 -4.16 5.28
N ARG A 31 5.37 -3.61 5.98
CA ARG A 31 5.33 -3.45 7.45
C ARG A 31 4.22 -2.49 7.87
N ALA A 32 4.13 -1.31 7.23
CA ALA A 32 3.09 -0.33 7.54
C ALA A 32 1.67 -0.90 7.31
N MET A 33 1.49 -1.71 6.25
CA MET A 33 0.25 -2.43 6.00
C MET A 33 -0.08 -3.41 7.12
N GLN A 34 0.89 -4.20 7.58
CA GLN A 34 0.70 -5.15 8.68
C GLN A 34 0.34 -4.44 9.99
N ASP A 35 1.03 -3.35 10.32
CA ASP A 35 0.74 -2.56 11.52
C ASP A 35 -0.68 -1.98 11.47
N ALA A 36 -1.08 -1.43 10.31
CA ALA A 36 -2.42 -0.90 10.12
C ALA A 36 -3.51 -1.98 10.11
N MET A 37 -3.24 -3.19 9.60
CA MET A 37 -4.16 -4.33 9.70
C MET A 37 -4.34 -4.82 11.14
N ASN A 38 -3.32 -4.68 11.98
CA ASN A 38 -3.36 -5.01 13.40
C ASN A 38 -3.91 -3.87 14.29
N SER A 39 -4.24 -2.71 13.70
CA SER A 39 -4.78 -1.57 14.43
C SER A 39 -6.09 -1.92 15.13
N SER A 40 -6.24 -1.52 16.39
CA SER A 40 -7.49 -1.65 17.15
C SER A 40 -8.51 -0.54 16.82
N ASP A 41 -8.16 0.42 15.97
CA ASP A 41 -9.06 1.50 15.55
C ASP A 41 -10.20 0.94 14.67
N PRO A 42 -11.47 1.07 15.09
CA PRO A 42 -12.62 0.59 14.34
C PRO A 42 -12.76 1.20 12.93
N ALA A 43 -12.33 2.46 12.75
CA ALA A 43 -12.39 3.15 11.46
C ALA A 43 -11.37 2.55 10.49
N VAL A 44 -10.13 2.34 10.93
CA VAL A 44 -9.09 1.66 10.14
C VAL A 44 -9.54 0.26 9.74
N GLN A 45 -10.12 -0.50 10.68
CA GLN A 45 -10.67 -1.82 10.40
C GLN A 45 -11.85 -1.79 9.40
N ALA A 46 -12.63 -0.71 9.36
CA ALA A 46 -13.71 -0.55 8.39
C ALA A 46 -13.17 -0.37 6.96
N HIS A 47 -12.11 0.42 6.79
CA HIS A 47 -11.42 0.58 5.50
C HIS A 47 -10.88 -0.76 5.00
N TRP A 48 -10.24 -1.56 5.86
CA TRP A 48 -9.75 -2.89 5.48
C TRP A 48 -10.86 -3.84 5.02
N ARG A 49 -11.98 -3.89 5.74
CA ARG A 49 -13.16 -4.67 5.34
C ARG A 49 -13.76 -4.22 4.01
N SER A 50 -13.55 -2.96 3.63
CA SER A 50 -14.03 -2.44 2.33
C SER A 50 -13.10 -2.81 1.16
N MET A 51 -11.80 -3.00 1.41
CA MET A 51 -10.81 -3.38 0.39
C MET A 51 -10.88 -4.87 0.02
N LYS A 52 -10.93 -5.76 1.01
CA LYS A 52 -10.96 -7.22 0.81
C LYS A 52 -11.83 -7.90 1.87
N LYS A 53 -12.26 -9.14 1.58
CA LYS A 53 -12.96 -9.96 2.58
C LYS A 53 -12.04 -10.22 3.77
N ALA A 54 -12.64 -10.33 4.96
CA ALA A 54 -11.89 -10.59 6.19
C ALA A 54 -10.97 -11.81 6.04
N GLY A 55 -9.67 -11.63 6.27
CA GLY A 55 -8.65 -12.67 6.18
C GLY A 55 -7.74 -12.61 4.94
N GLU A 56 -8.06 -11.78 3.94
CA GLU A 56 -7.18 -11.56 2.78
C GLU A 56 -6.35 -10.28 2.96
N THR A 57 -5.02 -10.39 2.81
CA THR A 57 -4.11 -9.25 2.80
C THR A 57 -4.09 -8.64 1.39
N PRO A 58 -4.42 -7.35 1.22
CA PRO A 58 -4.32 -6.70 -0.09
C PRO A 58 -2.86 -6.54 -0.50
N THR A 59 -2.59 -6.40 -1.80
CA THR A 59 -1.26 -6.00 -2.28
C THR A 59 -1.03 -4.50 -2.04
N PRO A 60 0.23 -4.02 -2.02
CA PRO A 60 0.53 -2.59 -1.97
C PRO A 60 -0.19 -1.79 -3.06
N GLU A 61 -0.26 -2.32 -4.28
CA GLU A 61 -0.92 -1.68 -5.42
C GLU A 61 -2.44 -1.57 -5.22
N GLU A 62 -3.08 -2.60 -4.68
CA GLU A 62 -4.51 -2.58 -4.33
C GLU A 62 -4.80 -1.53 -3.25
N MET A 63 -3.93 -1.45 -2.23
CA MET A 63 -4.00 -0.41 -1.20
C MET A 63 -3.84 1.00 -1.81
N PHE A 64 -2.86 1.21 -2.69
CA PHE A 64 -2.64 2.52 -3.30
C PHE A 64 -3.83 2.96 -4.14
N CYS A 65 -4.40 2.07 -4.95
CA CYS A 65 -5.62 2.36 -5.69
C CYS A 65 -6.77 2.79 -4.75
N TYR A 66 -6.93 2.11 -3.62
CA TYR A 66 -7.94 2.46 -2.62
C TYR A 66 -7.69 3.84 -2.00
N LEU A 67 -6.46 4.12 -1.56
CA LEU A 67 -6.10 5.39 -0.93
C LEU A 67 -6.23 6.57 -1.89
N LEU A 68 -5.81 6.39 -3.15
CA LEU A 68 -5.98 7.41 -4.19
C LEU A 68 -7.45 7.74 -4.42
N ARG A 69 -8.33 6.73 -4.44
CA ARG A 69 -9.77 6.93 -4.54
C ARG A 69 -10.33 7.67 -3.31
N LEU A 70 -9.93 7.25 -2.12
CA LEU A 70 -10.36 7.89 -0.87
C LEU A 70 -9.98 9.38 -0.83
N MET A 71 -8.79 9.75 -1.33
CA MET A 71 -8.34 11.14 -1.41
C MET A 71 -9.06 11.95 -2.49
N ALA A 72 -9.46 11.32 -3.61
CA ALA A 72 -10.20 11.98 -4.67
C ALA A 72 -11.67 12.26 -4.32
N ASP A 73 -12.24 11.44 -3.43
CA ASP A 73 -13.62 11.57 -2.94
C ASP A 73 -13.72 12.48 -1.67
N ALA A 74 -12.61 13.04 -1.19
CA ALA A 74 -12.51 13.90 0.01
C ALA A 74 -12.49 15.40 -0.31
#